data_AF-A0A0F8Y6F5-F1
#
_entry.id   AF-A0A0F8Y6F5-F1
#
_cell.length_a   1.000
_cell.length_b   1.000
_cell.length_c   1.000
_cell.angle_alpha   90.00
_cell.angle_beta   90.00
_cell.angle_gamma   90.00
#
_symmetry.space_group_name_H-M   'P 1'
#
loop_
_entity.id
_entity.type
_entity.pdbx_description
1 polymer ?
#
loop_
_entity_poly.entity_id
_entity_poly.type
_entity_poly.pdbx_seq_one_letter_code
_entity_poly.pdbx_strand_id
1 'polypeptide(L)' 'MKIKSILPYYGSKRSLASTIVEVLGGHKTYWEPFCGSLAVLFGKPPCEMETVND' A
#
# COMPACT_ATOMS: atom_id res chain seq x y z
N MET A 1 -4.12 -8.09 -14.11
CA MET A 1 -4.12 -7.31 -12.84
C MET A 1 -3.13 -6.16 -13.00
N LYS A 2 -3.53 -4.90 -12.86
CA LYS A 2 -2.61 -3.76 -13.03
C LYS A 2 -1.74 -3.66 -11.78
N ILE A 3 -0.43 -3.79 -11.93
CA ILE A 3 0.52 -3.63 -10.81
C ILE A 3 0.52 -2.15 -10.41
N LYS A 4 0.14 -1.86 -9.17
CA LYS A 4 0.12 -0.51 -8.60
C LYS A 4 1.29 -0.35 -7.64
N SER A 5 2.48 -0.10 -8.18
CA SER A 5 3.70 0.16 -7.41
C SER A 5 4.64 0.99 -8.28
N ILE A 6 5.47 1.84 -7.68
CA ILE A 6 6.33 2.76 -8.46
C ILE A 6 7.58 2.12 -9.03
N LEU A 7 8.10 1.05 -8.41
CA LEU A 7 9.34 0.40 -8.83
C LEU A 7 9.43 -1.05 -8.34
N PRO A 8 10.18 -1.94 -9.01
CA PRO A 8 10.49 -3.28 -8.51
C PRO A 8 11.30 -3.21 -7.21
N TYR A 9 10.79 -3.79 -6.13
CA TYR A 9 11.45 -3.77 -4.83
C TYR A 9 11.34 -5.13 -4.15
N TYR A 10 12.42 -5.54 -3.46
CA TYR A 10 12.43 -6.78 -2.70
C TYR A 10 11.41 -6.70 -1.56
N GLY A 11 10.58 -7.74 -1.43
CA GLY A 11 9.54 -7.74 -0.40
C GLY A 11 8.38 -6.77 -0.63
N SER A 12 8.24 -6.21 -1.84
CA SER A 12 7.23 -5.20 -2.25
C SER A 12 5.76 -5.48 -1.91
N LYS A 13 5.39 -6.70 -1.52
CA LYS A 13 4.00 -7.11 -1.25
C LYS A 13 3.02 -6.89 -2.41
N ARG A 14 3.48 -6.70 -3.66
CA ARG A 14 2.61 -6.47 -4.83
C ARG A 14 1.50 -7.50 -5.01
N SER A 15 1.81 -8.78 -4.79
CA SER A 15 0.84 -9.88 -4.88
C SER A 15 -0.11 -9.96 -3.69
N LEU A 16 0.27 -9.38 -2.56
CA LEU A 16 -0.49 -9.39 -1.31
C LEU A 16 -1.26 -8.08 -1.06
N ALA A 17 -1.01 -7.03 -1.86
CA ALA A 17 -1.56 -5.71 -1.63
C ALA A 17 -3.09 -5.72 -1.50
N SER A 18 -3.81 -6.43 -2.38
CA SER A 18 -5.27 -6.53 -2.29
C SER A 18 -5.74 -7.19 -1.00
N THR A 19 -5.08 -8.28 -0.59
CA THR A 19 -5.39 -9.00 0.65
C THR A 19 -5.10 -8.15 1.89
N ILE A 20 -3.98 -7.42 1.89
CA ILE A 20 -3.63 -6.50 2.98
C ILE A 20 -4.69 -5.41 3.11
N VAL A 21 -5.09 -4.79 1.99
CA VAL A 21 -6.10 -3.72 1.98
C VAL A 21 -7.45 -4.21 2.46
N GLU A 22 -7.86 -5.43 2.10
CA GLU A 22 -9.09 -6.05 2.59
C GLU A 22 -9.06 -6.22 4.12
N VAL A 23 -7.94 -6.70 4.67
CA VAL A 23 -7.75 -6.87 6.12
C VAL A 23 -7.71 -5.53 6.85
N LEU A 24 -7.10 -4.48 6.27
CA LEU A 24 -7.08 -3.14 6.84
C LEU A 24 -8.49 -2.53 6.96
N GLY A 25 -9.40 -2.91 6.06
CA GLY A 25 -10.76 -2.37 6.01
C GLY A 25 -10.82 -0.86 5.73
N GLY A 26 -11.99 -0.27 5.96
CA GLY A 26 -12.20 1.17 5.81
C GLY A 26 -11.44 1.96 6.87
N HIS A 27 -10.68 2.96 6.45
CA HIS A 27 -9.87 3.80 7.33
C HIS A 27 -9.84 5.25 6.81
N LYS A 28 -9.70 6.20 7.74
CA LYS A 28 -9.53 7.63 7.43
C LYS A 28 -8.06 8.04 7.34
N THR A 29 -7.19 7.31 8.04
CA THR A 29 -5.76 7.58 8.12
C THR A 29 -4.98 6.32 7.81
N TYR A 30 -3.93 6.45 7.01
CA TYR A 30 -3.04 5.36 6.64
C TYR A 30 -1.59 5.73 6.95
N TRP A 31 -0.88 4.81 7.62
CA TRP A 31 0.52 4.93 7.97
C TRP A 31 1.28 3.74 7.41
N GLU A 32 2.30 3.99 6.59
CA GLU A 32 3.19 2.95 6.06
C GLU A 32 4.64 3.34 6.37
N PRO A 33 5.17 2.97 7.55
CA PRO A 33 6.52 3.37 7.97
C PRO A 33 7.66 2.74 7.17
N PHE A 34 7.39 1.64 6.46
CA PHE A 34 8.34 0.88 5.63
C PHE A 34 7.71 0.59 4.27
N CYS A 35 7.68 1.59 3.40
CA CYS A 35 6.80 1.58 2.23
C CYS A 35 7.34 0.80 1.02
N GLY A 36 8.66 0.64 0.90
CA GLY A 36 9.35 0.00 -0.19
C GLY A 36 8.88 0.52 -1.56
N SER A 37 8.17 -0.34 -2.31
CA SER A 37 7.64 0.05 -3.63
C SER A 37 6.31 0.80 -3.60
N LEU A 38 5.79 1.14 -2.42
CA LEU A 38 4.46 1.73 -2.19
C LEU A 38 3.30 0.88 -2.73
N ALA A 39 3.45 -0.45 -2.73
CA ALA A 39 2.45 -1.32 -3.36
C ALA A 39 1.13 -1.36 -2.60
N VAL A 40 1.17 -1.20 -1.28
CA VAL A 40 -0.03 -1.20 -0.44
C VAL A 40 -0.70 0.17 -0.51
N LEU A 41 0.06 1.28 -0.37
CA LEU A 41 -0.47 2.64 -0.56
C LEU A 41 -1.17 2.80 -1.91
N PHE A 42 -0.55 2.42 -3.02
CA PHE A 42 -1.20 2.55 -4.33
C PHE A 42 -2.23 1.46 -4.60
N GLY A 43 -2.17 0.35 -3.86
CA GLY A 43 -3.14 -0.74 -3.91
C GLY A 43 -4.50 -0.37 -3.29
N LYS A 44 -4.50 0.43 -2.23
CA LYS A 44 -5.73 0.82 -1.51
C LYS A 44 -6.50 1.97 -2.17
N PRO A 45 -7.79 2.15 -1.83
CA PRO A 45 -8.49 3.40 -2.08
C PRO A 45 -7.85 4.56 -1.29
N PRO A 46 -7.79 5.80 -1.85
CA PRO A 46 -7.33 6.96 -1.11
C PRO A 46 -8.15 7.21 0.17
N CYS A 47 -7.50 7.68 1.23
CA CYS A 47 -8.18 8.13 2.46
C CYS A 47 -7.79 9.58 2.81
N GLU A 48 -8.41 10.15 3.85
CA GLU A 48 -8.27 11.57 4.21
C GLU A 48 -6.81 11.97 4.49
N MET A 49 -6.03 11.10 5.12
CA MET A 49 -4.62 11.33 5.42
C MET A 49 -3.78 10.08 5.18
N GLU A 50 -2.69 10.22 4.44
CA GLU A 50 -1.76 9.14 4.10
C GLU A 50 -0.35 9.60 4.41
N THR A 51 0.36 8.88 5.27
CA THR A 51 1.74 9.18 5.65
C THR A 51 2.59 7.95 5.43
N VAL A 52 3.67 8.12 4.69
CA VAL A 52 4.61 7.05 4.36
C VAL A 52 6.02 7.46 4.73
N ASN A 53 6.79 6.48 5.18
CA ASN A 53 8.23 6.59 5.37
C ASN A 53 8.90 5.35 4.77
N ASP A 54 10.20 5.43 4.55
CA ASP A 54 11.04 4.29 4.22
C ASP A 54 12.22 4.19 5.21
#